data_AF-A0A0V0GH78-F1
#
_entry.id   AF-A0A0V0GH78-F1
#
_cell.length_a   1.000
_cell.length_b   1.000
_cell.length_c   1.000
_cell.angle_alpha   90.00
_cell.angle_beta   90.00
_cell.angle_gamma   90.00
#
_symmetry.space_group_name_H-M   'P 1'
#
loop_
_entity.id
_entity.type
_entity.pdbx_description
1 polymer ?
#
loop_
_entity_poly.entity_id
_entity_poly.type
_entity_poly.pdbx_seq_one_letter_code
_entity_poly.pdbx_strand_id
1 'polypeptide(L)' 'MEKYCGLSHLFMTVFLSCFSTFMVIPPMTDITLSAICPGQDECSLAIYLTGVQQAIVGLGSLVMMPVLGNLSDTYG' A
#
# COMPACT_ATOMS: atom_id res chain seq x y z
N MET A 1 -20.21 19.25 -15.51
CA MET A 1 -20.52 18.95 -14.09
C MET A 1 -21.25 17.63 -13.94
N GLU A 2 -22.34 17.38 -14.67
CA GLU A 2 -23.15 16.14 -14.56
C GLU A 2 -22.38 14.83 -14.77
N LYS A 3 -21.45 14.79 -15.74
CA LYS A 3 -20.60 13.63 -16.04
C LYS A 3 -19.68 13.20 -14.88
N TYR A 4 -19.33 14.12 -13.97
CA TYR A 4 -18.50 13.81 -12.80
C TYR A 4 -19.32 13.23 -11.64
N CYS A 5 -20.63 13.53 -11.59
CA CYS A 5 -21.52 13.03 -10.54
C CYS A 5 -21.66 11.50 -10.62
N GLY A 6 -21.76 10.95 -11.84
CA GLY A 6 -21.83 9.50 -12.07
C GLY A 6 -20.56 8.73 -11.69
N LEU A 7 -19.40 9.40 -11.64
CA LEU A 7 -18.12 8.78 -11.28
C LEU A 7 -17.77 8.94 -9.79
N SER A 8 -18.63 9.59 -9.00
CA SER A 8 -18.38 9.87 -7.59
C SER A 8 -18.09 8.60 -6.78
N HIS A 9 -18.78 7.50 -7.06
CA HIS A 9 -18.53 6.22 -6.40
C HIS A 9 -17.12 5.68 -6.66
N LEU A 10 -16.64 5.78 -7.91
CA LEU A 10 -15.29 5.34 -8.28
C LEU A 10 -14.22 6.22 -7.63
N PHE A 11 -14.43 7.54 -7.61
CA PHE A 11 -13.55 8.46 -6.88
C PHE A 11 -13.51 8.16 -5.38
N MET A 12 -14.66 7.85 -4.76
CA MET A 12 -14.71 7.46 -3.35
C MET A 12 -13.93 6.17 -3.11
N THR A 13 -14.09 5.15 -3.94
CA THR A 13 -13.36 3.88 -3.80
C THR A 13 -11.85 4.06 -3.96
N VAL A 14 -11.41 4.80 -4.99
CA VAL A 14 -10.00 5.12 -5.20
C VAL A 14 -9.44 5.90 -4.00
N PHE A 15 -10.16 6.93 -3.54
CA PHE A 15 -9.78 7.70 -2.36
C PHE A 15 -9.60 6.82 -1.14
N LEU A 16 -10.57 5.94 -0.84
CA LEU A 16 -10.53 5.08 0.34
C LEU A 16 -9.36 4.08 0.26
N SER A 17 -9.11 3.52 -0.92
CA SER A 17 -7.98 2.60 -1.14
C SER A 17 -6.62 3.29 -0.97
N CYS A 18 -6.44 4.49 -1.53
CA CYS A 18 -5.21 5.26 -1.37
C CYS A 18 -5.02 5.69 0.08
N PHE A 19 -6.08 6.21 0.73
CA PHE A 19 -6.04 6.64 2.11
C PHE A 19 -5.62 5.49 3.06
N SER A 20 -6.25 4.32 2.90
CA SER A 20 -5.89 3.13 3.67
C SER A 20 -4.44 2.71 3.45
N THR A 21 -3.96 2.74 2.21
CA THR A 21 -2.57 2.37 1.88
C THR A 21 -1.57 3.31 2.54
N PHE A 22 -1.80 4.64 2.47
CA PHE A 22 -0.89 5.61 3.08
C PHE A 22 -0.94 5.61 4.61
N MET A 23 -2.10 5.32 5.20
CA MET A 23 -2.26 5.26 6.66
C MET A 23 -1.43 4.12 7.29
N VAL A 24 -1.19 3.03 6.57
CA VAL A 24 -0.49 1.84 7.07
C VAL A 24 1.04 2.00 7.06
N ILE A 25 1.59 2.85 6.19
CA ILE A 25 3.05 2.94 6.00
C ILE A 25 3.81 3.33 7.30
N PRO A 26 3.48 4.43 8.01
CA PRO A 26 4.18 4.80 9.25
C PRO A 26 3.98 3.81 10.42
N PRO A 27 2.75 3.32 10.70
CA PRO A 27 2.55 2.30 11.74
C PRO A 27 3.33 1.01 11.49
N MET A 28 3.47 0.58 10.23
CA MET A 28 4.23 -0.63 9.91
C MET A 28 5.72 -0.50 10.28
N THR A 29 6.32 0.67 10.07
CA THR A 29 7.69 0.92 10.53
C THR A 29 7.80 0.95 12.05
N ASP A 30 6.81 1.53 12.73
CA ASP A 30 6.80 1.68 14.19
C ASP A 30 6.66 0.34 14.93
N ILE A 31 5.74 -0.52 14.48
CA ILE A 31 5.60 -1.88 15.02
C ILE A 31 6.84 -2.73 14.75
N THR A 32 7.49 -2.55 13.60
CA THR A 32 8.69 -3.31 13.23
C THR A 32 9.87 -2.89 14.09
N LEU A 33 10.03 -1.59 14.35
CA LEU A 33 11.03 -1.06 15.27
C LEU A 33 10.81 -1.61 16.68
N SER A 34 9.58 -1.48 17.20
CA SER A 34 9.21 -1.92 18.55
C SER A 34 9.36 -3.43 18.76
N ALA A 35 9.10 -4.24 17.73
CA ALA A 35 9.18 -5.71 17.82
C ALA A 35 10.62 -6.24 17.76
N ILE A 36 11.49 -5.60 16.97
CA ILE A 36 12.85 -6.10 16.72
C ILE A 36 13.86 -5.51 17.71
N CYS A 37 13.75 -4.22 18.03
CA CYS A 37 14.72 -3.52 18.87
C CYS A 37 13.99 -2.73 19.97
N PRO A 38 13.49 -3.42 21.02
CA PRO A 38 12.74 -2.78 22.09
C PRO A 38 13.61 -1.77 22.86
N GLY A 39 13.15 -0.53 22.97
CA GLY A 39 13.81 0.51 23.77
C GLY A 39 15.00 1.21 23.09
N GLN A 40 15.20 1.02 21.78
CA GLN A 40 16.15 1.78 20.97
C GLN A 40 15.40 2.60 19.91
N ASP A 41 15.76 3.89 19.82
CA ASP A 41 15.15 4.82 18.85
C ASP A 41 15.61 4.57 17.40
N GLU A 42 16.70 3.83 17.22
CA GLU A 42 17.27 3.54 15.91
C GLU A 42 17.93 2.16 15.85
N CYS A 43 17.48 1.37 14.87
CA CYS A 43 17.98 0.02 14.65
C CYS A 43 18.15 -0.24 13.14
N SER A 44 19.40 -0.38 12.69
CA SER A 44 19.70 -0.55 11.26
C SER A 44 19.05 -1.81 10.66
N LEU A 45 18.90 -2.86 11.47
CA LEU A 45 18.22 -4.10 11.08
C LEU A 45 16.72 -3.88 10.79
N ALA A 46 16.02 -3.11 11.63
CA ALA A 46 14.59 -2.82 11.46
C ALA A 46 14.35 -1.97 10.20
N ILE A 47 15.20 -0.99 9.94
CA ILE A 47 15.16 -0.18 8.71
C ILE A 47 15.40 -1.06 7.48
N TYR A 48 16.41 -1.93 7.52
CA TYR A 48 16.72 -2.84 6.42
C TYR A 48 15.55 -3.79 6.11
N LEU A 49 14.97 -4.41 7.14
CA LEU A 49 13.81 -5.30 6.99
C LEU A 49 12.58 -4.57 6.45
N THR A 50 12.33 -3.35 6.92
CA THR A 50 11.24 -2.53 6.37
C THR A 50 11.49 -2.20 4.89
N GLY A 51 12.72 -1.86 4.51
CA GLY A 51 13.09 -1.63 3.12
C GLY A 51 12.89 -2.86 2.23
N VAL A 52 13.27 -4.05 2.72
CA VAL A 52 13.00 -5.33 2.04
C VAL A 52 11.50 -5.55 1.88
N GLN A 53 10.70 -5.30 2.92
CA GLN A 53 9.25 -5.45 2.85
C GLN A 53 8.63 -4.49 1.82
N GLN A 54 9.07 -3.24 1.74
CA GLN A 54 8.62 -2.28 0.73
C GLN A 54 9.00 -2.74 -0.69
N ALA A 55 10.20 -3.29 -0.88
CA ALA A 55 10.62 -3.83 -2.17
C ALA A 55 9.74 -5.01 -2.62
N ILE A 56 9.41 -5.93 -1.69
CA ILE A 56 8.53 -7.07 -1.98
C ILE A 56 7.12 -6.60 -2.34
N VAL A 57 6.56 -5.64 -1.61
CA VAL A 57 5.24 -5.06 -1.92
C VAL A 57 5.24 -4.37 -3.29
N GLY A 58 6.30 -3.64 -3.62
CA GLY A 58 6.47 -3.01 -4.94
C GLY A 58 6.53 -4.03 -6.07
N LEU A 59 7.33 -5.09 -5.91
CA LEU A 59 7.43 -6.19 -6.88
C LEU A 59 6.09 -6.93 -7.04
N GLY A 60 5.42 -7.22 -5.93
CA GLY A 60 4.09 -7.83 -5.94
C GLY A 60 3.09 -6.97 -6.71
N SER A 61 3.09 -5.66 -6.47
CA SER A 61 2.22 -4.71 -7.18
C SER A 61 2.52 -4.67 -8.68
N LEU A 62 3.80 -4.70 -9.06
CA LEU A 62 4.23 -4.71 -10.46
C LEU A 62 3.69 -5.94 -11.22
N VAL A 63 3.60 -7.09 -10.57
CA VAL A 63 3.06 -8.32 -11.18
C VAL A 63 1.53 -8.37 -11.11
N MET A 64 0.94 -7.97 -9.97
CA MET A 64 -0.50 -8.11 -9.75
C MET A 64 -1.33 -7.08 -10.50
N MET A 65 -0.83 -5.85 -10.70
CA MET A 65 -1.56 -4.80 -11.41
C MET A 65 -1.90 -5.18 -12.87
N PRO A 66 -0.97 -5.71 -13.68
CA PRO A 66 -1.31 -6.26 -15.01
C PRO A 66 -2.31 -7.42 -14.97
N VAL A 67 -2.17 -8.33 -14.00
CA VAL A 67 -3.09 -9.47 -13.85
C VAL A 67 -4.51 -8.99 -13.56
N LEU A 68 -4.67 -8.05 -12.62
CA LEU A 68 -5.94 -7.42 -12.30
C LEU A 68 -6.51 -6.66 -13.50
N GLY A 69 -5.67 -5.95 -14.25
CA GLY A 69 -6.07 -5.27 -15.48
C GLY A 69 -6.63 -6.24 -16.53
N ASN A 70 -5.90 -7.33 -16.81
CA ASN A 70 -6.35 -8.35 -17.76
C ASN A 70 -7.66 -9.03 -17.33
N LEU A 71 -7.83 -9.26 -16.03
CA LEU A 71 -9.08 -9.81 -15.49
C LEU A 71 -10.23 -8.82 -15.62
N SER A 72 -10.02 -7.53 -15.31
CA SER A 72 -11.06 -6.51 -15.48
C SER A 72 -11.44 -6.33 -16.95
N ASP A 73 -10.48 -6.36 -17.88
CA ASP A 73 -10.78 -6.31 -19.31
C ASP A 73 -11.62 -7.52 -19.79
N THR A 74 -11.41 -8.70 -19.19
CA THR A 74 -12.11 -9.93 -19.58
C THR A 74 -13.49 -10.06 -18.96
N TYR A 75 -13.65 -9.66 -17.71
CA TYR A 75 -14.85 -9.92 -16.90
C TYR A 75 -15.71 -8.68 -16.63
N GLY A 76 -15.17 -7.47 -16.85
CA GLY A 76 -15.77 -6.20 -16.43
C GLY A 76 -15.41 -5.88 -14.99
#